data_AF-B9EV36-F1
#
_entry.id   AF-B9EV36-F1
#
_cell.length_a   1.000
_cell.length_b   1.000
_cell.length_c   1.000
_cell.angle_alpha   90.00
_cell.angle_beta   90.00
_cell.angle_gamma   90.00
#
_symmetry.space_group_name_H-M   'P 1'
#
loop_
_entity.id
_entity.type
_entity.pdbx_description
1 polymer ?
#
loop_
_entity_poly.entity_id
_entity_poly.type
_entity_poly.pdbx_seq_one_letter_code
_entity_poly.pdbx_strand_id
1 'polypeptide(L)' 'MRSSDFQTAAVGMGFSLSCGVLLVVMSLLPLPRVYQAVMWECALLLFFAAGAQAYKRPIIWYPLADLILKPNKKPKPPAA' A
#
# COMPACT_ATOMS: atom_id res chain seq x y z
N MET A 1 -3.25 -19.35 9.52
CA MET A 1 -4.40 -18.42 9.39
C MET A 1 -5.00 -18.61 8.01
N ARG A 2 -6.32 -18.80 7.93
CA ARG A 2 -7.05 -19.26 6.72
C ARG A 2 -6.73 -18.33 5.55
N SER A 3 -6.25 -18.89 4.44
CA SER A 3 -5.88 -18.14 3.21
C SER A 3 -6.98 -17.18 2.75
N SER A 4 -8.26 -17.52 3.00
CA SER A 4 -9.41 -16.69 2.69
C SER A 4 -9.36 -15.32 3.36
N ASP A 5 -9.00 -15.24 4.65
CA ASP A 5 -9.00 -13.97 5.38
C ASP A 5 -7.89 -13.05 4.88
N PHE A 6 -6.77 -13.66 4.43
CA PHE A 6 -5.68 -12.94 3.81
C PHE A 6 -6.08 -12.43 2.42
N GLN A 7 -6.72 -13.26 1.60
CA GLN A 7 -7.19 -12.88 0.29
C GLN A 7 -8.22 -11.75 0.37
N THR A 8 -9.21 -11.86 1.26
CA THR A 8 -10.21 -10.80 1.48
C THR A 8 -9.56 -9.49 1.92
N ALA A 9 -8.56 -9.55 2.82
CA ALA A 9 -7.83 -8.36 3.24
C ALA A 9 -6.97 -7.76 2.12
N ALA A 10 -6.29 -8.59 1.33
CA ALA A 10 -5.49 -8.15 0.20
C ALA A 10 -6.37 -7.51 -0.89
N VAL A 11 -7.55 -8.07 -1.17
CA VAL A 11 -8.55 -7.48 -2.07
C VAL A 11 -9.07 -6.16 -1.50
N GLY A 12 -9.37 -6.08 -0.20
CA GLY A 12 -9.80 -4.84 0.45
C GLY A 12 -8.74 -3.73 0.42
N MET A 13 -7.48 -4.09 0.67
CA MET A 13 -6.34 -3.18 0.52
C MET A 13 -6.12 -2.75 -0.93
N GLY A 14 -6.18 -3.69 -1.87
CA GLY A 14 -6.05 -3.39 -3.30
C GLY A 14 -7.17 -2.47 -3.79
N PHE A 15 -8.40 -2.69 -3.32
CA PHE A 15 -9.56 -1.86 -3.66
C PHE A 15 -9.45 -0.45 -3.07
N SER A 16 -9.04 -0.32 -1.81
CA SER A 16 -8.84 1.00 -1.20
C SER A 16 -7.69 1.78 -1.86
N LEU A 17 -6.59 1.09 -2.21
CA LEU A 17 -5.49 1.67 -2.98
C LEU A 17 -5.94 2.11 -4.37
N SER A 18 -6.65 1.26 -5.12
CA SER A 18 -7.11 1.61 -6.47
C SER A 18 -8.10 2.76 -6.46
N CYS A 19 -9.02 2.78 -5.49
CA CYS A 19 -9.97 3.88 -5.31
C CYS A 19 -9.25 5.18 -4.89
N GLY A 20 -8.27 5.11 -3.99
CA GLY A 20 -7.42 6.25 -3.61
C GLY A 20 -6.65 6.83 -4.81
N VAL A 21 -6.02 5.98 -5.62
CA VAL A 21 -5.34 6.41 -6.86
C VAL A 21 -6.33 7.00 -7.86
N LEU A 22 -7.53 6.43 -7.98
CA LEU A 22 -8.55 6.95 -8.89
C LEU A 22 -9.00 8.35 -8.47
N LEU A 23 -9.23 8.60 -7.17
CA LEU A 23 -9.53 9.93 -6.65
C LEU A 23 -8.38 10.92 -6.89
N VAL A 24 -7.13 10.44 -6.74
CA VAL A 24 -5.94 11.25 -7.03
C VAL A 24 -5.94 11.68 -8.51
N VAL A 25 -6.12 10.74 -9.43
CA VAL A 25 -6.17 11.03 -10.87
C VAL A 25 -7.36 11.92 -11.21
N MET A 26 -8.52 11.67 -10.60
CA MET A 26 -9.70 12.50 -10.79
C MET A 26 -9.46 13.94 -10.33
N SER A 27 -8.66 14.15 -9.28
CA SER A 27 -8.34 15.50 -8.81
C SER A 27 -7.44 16.29 -9.78
N LEU A 28 -6.75 15.63 -10.71
CA LEU A 28 -5.93 16.30 -11.73
C LEU A 28 -6.78 16.90 -12.86
N LEU A 29 -8.05 16.52 -12.98
CA LEU A 29 -8.98 17.17 -13.90
C LEU A 29 -9.29 18.60 -13.43
N PRO A 30 -9.67 19.50 -14.37
CA PRO A 30 -10.01 20.88 -14.05
C PRO A 30 -11.35 20.94 -13.31
N LEU A 31 -11.31 20.63 -12.01
CA LEU A 31 -12.40 20.71 -11.06
C LEU A 31 -12.27 21.97 -10.21
N PRO A 32 -13.38 22.49 -9.66
CA PRO A 32 -13.32 23.57 -8.68
C PRO A 32 -12.45 23.16 -7.49
N ARG A 33 -11.62 24.08 -6.98
CA ARG A 33 -10.64 23.81 -5.90
C ARG A 33 -11.25 23.10 -4.68
N VAL A 34 -12.51 23.41 -4.35
CA VAL A 34 -13.23 22.77 -3.24
C VAL A 34 -13.37 21.26 -3.47
N TYR A 35 -13.77 20.84 -4.68
CA TYR A 35 -13.89 19.43 -5.03
C TYR A 35 -12.54 18.74 -5.10
N GLN A 36 -11.50 19.43 -5.60
CA GLN A 36 -10.12 18.91 -5.57
C GLN A 36 -9.68 18.61 -4.13
N ALA A 37 -9.87 19.55 -3.21
CA ALA A 37 -9.50 19.37 -1.81
C ALA A 37 -10.26 18.19 -1.18
N VAL A 38 -11.58 18.10 -1.39
CA VAL A 38 -12.39 16.99 -0.89
C VAL A 38 -11.92 15.64 -1.45
N MET A 39 -11.59 15.56 -2.74
CA MET A 39 -11.09 14.31 -3.32
C MET A 39 -9.71 13.93 -2.78
N TRP A 40 -8.86 14.91 -2.51
CA TRP A 40 -7.54 14.67 -1.91
C TRP A 40 -7.65 14.18 -0.46
N GLU A 41 -8.53 14.78 0.33
CA GLU A 41 -8.87 14.33 1.69
C GLU A 41 -9.40 12.89 1.68
N CYS A 42 -10.34 12.57 0.78
CA CYS A 42 -10.87 11.22 0.62
C CYS A 42 -9.80 10.23 0.17
N ALA A 43 -8.90 10.62 -0.74
CA ALA A 43 -7.79 9.79 -1.17
C ALA A 43 -6.82 9.47 -0.02
N LEU A 44 -6.46 10.48 0.77
CA LEU A 44 -5.61 10.32 1.96
C LEU A 44 -6.24 9.36 2.98
N LEU A 45 -7.54 9.50 3.25
CA LEU A 45 -8.26 8.59 4.14
C LEU A 45 -8.25 7.14 3.62
N LEU A 46 -8.42 6.93 2.32
CA LEU A 46 -8.37 5.59 1.71
C LEU A 46 -6.96 4.99 1.76
N PHE A 47 -5.92 5.78 1.48
CA PHE A 47 -4.53 5.33 1.62
C PHE A 47 -4.19 5.00 3.07
N PHE A 48 -4.66 5.81 4.01
CA PHE A 48 -4.44 5.57 5.43
C PHE A 48 -5.18 4.30 5.90
N ALA A 49 -6.42 4.08 5.46
CA ALA A 49 -7.16 2.87 5.75
C ALA A 49 -6.46 1.62 5.17
N ALA A 50 -5.94 1.70 3.95
CA ALA A 50 -5.15 0.64 3.33
C ALA A 50 -3.88 0.34 4.16
N GLY A 51 -3.14 1.38 4.55
CA GLY A 51 -1.95 1.26 5.39
C GLY A 51 -2.24 0.66 6.76
N ALA A 52 -3.31 1.09 7.43
CA ALA A 52 -3.74 0.55 8.71
C ALA A 52 -4.15 -0.92 8.62
N GLN A 53 -4.82 -1.32 7.53
CA GLN A 53 -5.14 -2.72 7.27
C GLN A 53 -3.88 -3.56 7.00
N ALA A 54 -2.90 -3.01 6.27
CA ALA A 54 -1.63 -3.67 6.04
C ALA A 54 -0.87 -3.88 7.36
N TYR A 55 -0.79 -2.83 8.20
CA TYR A 55 -0.07 -2.88 9.47
C TYR A 55 -0.64 -3.94 10.44
N LYS A 56 -1.97 -4.04 10.52
CA LYS A 56 -2.65 -5.05 11.34
C LYS A 56 -2.41 -6.49 10.88
N ARG A 57 -1.94 -6.72 9.66
CA ARG A 57 -1.74 -8.06 9.10
C ARG A 57 -0.26 -8.30 8.81
N PRO A 58 0.51 -8.86 9.78
CA PRO A 58 1.95 -9.08 9.63
C PRO A 58 2.32 -9.86 8.38
N ILE A 59 1.48 -10.81 7.94
CA ILE A 59 1.73 -11.62 6.74
C ILE A 59 1.92 -10.77 5.47
N ILE A 60 1.39 -9.55 5.40
CA ILE A 60 1.53 -8.68 4.22
C ILE A 60 2.86 -7.91 4.24
N TRP A 61 3.26 -7.38 5.39
CA TRP A 61 4.48 -6.58 5.48
C TRP A 61 5.73 -7.38 5.86
N TYR A 62 5.60 -8.57 6.47
CA TYR A 62 6.75 -9.41 6.83
C TYR A 62 7.57 -9.84 5.61
N PRO A 63 6.98 -10.32 4.50
CA PRO A 63 7.74 -10.67 3.31
C PRO A 63 8.43 -9.45 2.71
N LEU A 64 7.78 -8.29 2.75
CA LEU A 64 8.32 -7.04 2.23
C LEU A 64 9.47 -6.54 3.11
N ALA A 65 9.30 -6.57 4.43
CA ALA A 65 10.30 -6.22 5.42
C ALA A 65 11.49 -7.17 5.34
N ASP A 66 11.26 -8.48 5.19
CA ASP A 66 12.34 -9.46 5.00
C ASP A 66 13.08 -9.25 3.67
N LEU A 67 12.40 -8.78 2.62
CA LEU A 67 13.03 -8.41 1.35
C LEU A 67 13.91 -7.14 1.48
N ILE A 68 13.42 -6.14 2.21
CA ILE A 68 14.10 -4.85 2.41
C ILE A 68 15.26 -4.98 3.40
N LEU A 69 15.07 -5.76 4.47
CA LEU A 69 16.05 -5.95 5.54
C LEU A 69 17.07 -7.03 5.23
N LYS A 70 16.85 -7.90 4.23
CA LYS A 70 17.87 -8.88 3.85
C LYS A 70 19.10 -8.12 3.38
N PRO A 71 20.22 -8.18 4.13
CA PRO A 71 21.45 -7.59 3.67
C PRO A 71 21.83 -8.36 2.41
N ASN A 72 22.06 -7.62 1.33
CA ASN A 72 22.55 -8.16 0.08
C ASN A 72 23.87 -8.88 0.36
N LYS A 73 23.80 -10.18 0.65
CA LYS A 73 24.96 -11.05 0.86
C LYS A 73 25.61 -11.25 -0.50
N LYS A 74 26.31 -10.23 -0.99
CA LYS A 74 27.33 -10.43 -2.00
C LYS A 74 28.29 -11.48 -1.45
N PRO A 75 28.56 -12.58 -2.17
CA PRO A 75 29.53 -13.56 -1.72
C PRO A 75 30.87 -12.85 -1.56
N LYS A 76 31.45 -12.96 -0.37
CA LYS A 76 32.80 -12.44 -0.09
C LYS A 76 33.75 -13.15 -1.06
N PRO A 77 34.61 -12.43 -1.81
CA PRO A 77 35.51 -13.08 -2.76
C PRO A 77 36.37 -14.11 -2.00
N PRO A 78 36.66 -15.27 -2.61
CA PRO A 78 37.51 -16.28 -1.98
C PRO A 78 38.84 -15.63 -1.63
N ALA A 79 39.26 -15.80 -0.37
CA ALA A 79 40.56 -15.29 0.08
C ALA A 79 41.64 -15.93 -0.82
N ALA A 80 42.35 -15.06 -1.54
CA ALA A 80 43.51 -15.42 -2.35
C ALA A 80 44.70 -15.80 -1.45
#